data_AF-A0A0K0XXT4-F1
#
_entry.id   AF-A0A0K0XXT4-F1
#
_cell.length_a   1.000
_cell.length_b   1.000
_cell.length_c   1.000
_cell.angle_alpha   90.00
_cell.angle_beta   90.00
_cell.angle_gamma   90.00
#
_symmetry.space_group_name_H-M   'P 1'
#
loop_
_entity.id
_entity.type
_entity.pdbx_description
1 polymer ?
#
loop_
_entity_poly.entity_id
_entity_poly.type
_entity_poly.pdbx_seq_one_letter_code
_entity_poly.pdbx_strand_id
1 'polypeptide(L)'
;MLAAFSRFSVLVLSCLLALSGCQHAEPPVQPDPRLIERFDALRSTYWLDYWASHPIEATASGYLIYADRLPARRRADLEREIEQVRHELAALERFRGDALTDPARQNEWHRLIRHARERLLLLERVGQWQRDPRLYLAASAFEQLTEETLAARERRAQWMLARLQQLPYLLAAGQDNLNRAPQRFTLSAMRQASALSERLATLVESLIPAAPELSDGLQSALLAAQTALLEYRRHLETVVLPESLASAAIGPARYEDFLQEVHGLDLSLDQWLEQLDEQWEAAADAGSLLAEDRNHLALTRLDALLHSQRMSADQARHFLIDQLGMAHAETAAVVDALLTHPARVLAGDAPWPSPQTRLAAEPPIQAPPS
;
A
#
# COMPACT_ATOMS: atom_id res chain seq x y z
N MET A 1 -69.42 34.50 -40.52
CA MET A 1 -68.52 34.69 -41.67
C MET A 1 -67.11 34.91 -41.12
N LEU A 2 -66.27 33.88 -41.25
CA LEU A 2 -64.82 33.83 -41.00
C LEU A 2 -64.07 34.80 -41.92
N ALA A 3 -62.83 35.25 -41.72
CA ALA A 3 -61.83 35.26 -40.65
C ALA A 3 -60.76 36.28 -41.11
N ALA A 4 -60.01 36.86 -40.18
CA ALA A 4 -58.88 37.77 -40.43
C ALA A 4 -57.53 37.09 -40.16
N PHE A 5 -56.44 37.73 -40.62
CA PHE A 5 -54.99 37.43 -40.47
C PHE A 5 -54.39 36.36 -41.43
N SER A 6 -53.14 36.39 -41.89
CA SER A 6 -52.05 37.38 -42.00
C SER A 6 -50.82 36.67 -42.64
N ARG A 7 -49.85 37.46 -43.12
CA ARG A 7 -48.40 37.16 -43.29
C ARG A 7 -47.88 36.58 -44.62
N PHE A 8 -47.40 37.52 -45.44
CA PHE A 8 -46.13 37.49 -46.17
C PHE A 8 -45.02 36.65 -45.50
N SER A 9 -44.31 35.83 -46.28
CA SER A 9 -42.87 35.49 -46.20
C SER A 9 -42.61 34.01 -46.52
N VAL A 10 -42.71 33.64 -47.80
CA VAL A 10 -42.16 32.37 -48.31
C VAL A 10 -41.57 32.66 -49.68
N LEU A 11 -40.33 33.14 -49.75
CA LEU A 11 -39.47 33.10 -50.96
C LEU A 11 -38.08 33.74 -50.71
N VAL A 12 -37.34 33.27 -49.68
CA VAL A 12 -35.87 33.52 -49.58
C VAL A 12 -35.09 32.28 -49.11
N LEU A 13 -35.75 31.20 -48.69
CA LEU A 13 -35.08 30.07 -48.02
C LEU A 13 -34.73 28.90 -48.96
N SER A 14 -34.08 29.16 -50.11
CA SER A 14 -33.66 28.07 -51.02
C SER A 14 -32.33 28.32 -51.77
N CYS A 15 -31.45 29.16 -51.24
CA CYS A 15 -30.08 29.35 -51.78
C CYS A 15 -28.96 29.35 -50.72
N LEU A 16 -29.22 28.90 -49.49
CA LEU A 16 -28.23 28.81 -48.40
C LEU A 16 -27.97 27.36 -47.93
N LEU A 17 -28.08 26.38 -48.83
CA LEU A 17 -27.79 24.96 -48.54
C LEU A 17 -26.76 24.32 -49.51
N ALA A 18 -25.94 25.13 -50.17
CA ALA A 18 -24.87 24.65 -51.06
C ALA A 18 -23.46 25.14 -50.66
N LEU A 19 -23.27 25.51 -49.39
CA LEU A 19 -21.96 25.84 -48.79
C LEU A 19 -21.74 25.08 -47.47
N SER A 20 -22.28 23.87 -47.36
CA SER A 20 -21.76 22.92 -46.36
C SER A 20 -20.38 22.48 -46.84
N GLY A 21 -19.37 23.14 -46.27
CA GLY A 21 -17.99 23.02 -46.66
C GLY A 21 -17.53 21.57 -46.72
N CYS A 22 -16.61 21.32 -47.65
CA CYS A 22 -15.61 20.28 -47.47
C CYS A 22 -14.81 20.62 -46.21
N GLN A 23 -15.36 20.27 -45.04
CA GLN A 23 -14.52 19.99 -43.88
C GLN A 23 -13.67 18.81 -44.33
N HIS A 24 -12.47 19.09 -44.80
CA HIS A 24 -11.42 18.07 -44.89
C HIS A 24 -11.24 17.59 -43.45
N ALA A 25 -11.90 16.50 -43.10
CA ALA A 25 -11.51 15.75 -41.92
C ALA A 25 -10.03 15.44 -42.12
N GLU A 26 -9.18 15.98 -41.24
CA GLU A 26 -7.79 15.58 -41.22
C GLU A 26 -7.75 14.06 -41.21
N PRO A 27 -6.96 13.43 -42.11
CA PRO A 27 -6.85 11.98 -42.10
C PRO A 27 -6.49 11.54 -40.69
N PRO A 28 -7.12 10.49 -40.15
CA PRO A 28 -6.82 10.03 -38.80
C PRO A 28 -5.31 9.87 -38.67
N VAL A 29 -4.71 10.53 -37.67
CA VAL A 29 -3.27 10.50 -37.43
C VAL A 29 -2.88 9.03 -37.27
N GLN A 30 -2.25 8.48 -38.31
CA GLN A 30 -1.83 7.09 -38.27
C GLN A 30 -0.65 6.99 -37.29
N PRO A 31 -0.66 6.00 -36.38
CA PRO A 31 0.45 5.79 -35.47
C PRO A 31 1.73 5.56 -36.26
N ASP A 32 2.81 6.28 -35.92
CA ASP A 32 4.13 6.04 -36.50
C ASP A 32 4.66 4.68 -36.00
N PRO A 33 4.77 3.65 -36.86
CA PRO A 33 5.19 2.32 -36.43
C PRO A 33 6.62 2.31 -35.85
N ARG A 34 7.50 3.20 -36.33
CA ARG A 34 8.88 3.30 -35.82
C ARG A 34 8.92 3.89 -34.42
N LEU A 35 8.04 4.85 -34.12
CA LEU A 35 7.92 5.40 -32.78
C LEU A 35 7.43 4.34 -31.80
N ILE A 36 6.43 3.55 -32.20
CA ILE A 36 5.91 2.44 -31.39
C ILE A 36 7.01 1.42 -31.11
N GLU A 37 7.72 0.96 -32.14
CA GLU A 37 8.80 -0.03 -32.00
C GLU A 37 9.91 0.48 -31.06
N ARG A 38 10.30 1.76 -31.18
CA ARG A 38 11.28 2.37 -30.28
C ARG A 38 10.78 2.45 -28.84
N PHE A 39 9.51 2.77 -28.61
CA PHE A 39 8.92 2.75 -27.26
C PHE A 39 8.91 1.34 -26.67
N ASP A 40 8.46 0.36 -27.45
CA ASP A 40 8.39 -1.04 -27.03
C ASP A 40 9.78 -1.59 -26.68
N ALA A 41 10.81 -1.23 -27.44
CA ALA A 41 12.19 -1.57 -27.13
C ALA A 41 12.67 -0.91 -25.82
N LEU A 42 12.45 0.41 -25.66
CA LEU A 42 12.84 1.15 -24.45
C LEU A 42 12.16 0.57 -23.20
N ARG A 43 10.85 0.30 -23.29
CA ARG A 43 10.08 -0.34 -22.23
C ARG A 43 10.61 -1.73 -21.90
N SER A 44 10.92 -2.54 -22.91
CA SER A 44 11.43 -3.90 -22.72
C SER A 44 12.76 -3.88 -21.99
N THR A 45 13.69 -3.00 -22.42
CA THR A 45 14.97 -2.80 -21.74
C THR A 45 14.76 -2.38 -20.29
N TYR A 46 13.90 -1.38 -20.04
CA TYR A 46 13.60 -0.91 -18.69
C TYR A 46 13.19 -2.04 -17.74
N TRP A 47 12.22 -2.87 -18.14
CA TRP A 47 11.73 -3.95 -17.28
C TRP A 47 12.75 -5.08 -17.11
N LEU A 48 13.50 -5.43 -18.15
CA LEU A 48 14.55 -6.46 -18.04
C LEU A 48 15.65 -6.03 -17.06
N ASP A 49 16.06 -4.76 -17.14
CA ASP A 49 17.02 -4.15 -16.25
C ASP A 49 16.51 -4.05 -14.81
N TYR A 50 15.23 -3.68 -14.64
CA TYR A 50 14.55 -3.69 -13.35
C TYR A 50 14.54 -5.09 -12.72
N TRP A 51 14.13 -6.11 -13.47
CA TRP A 51 14.07 -7.48 -12.97
C TRP A 51 15.43 -8.07 -12.61
N ALA A 52 16.49 -7.67 -13.33
CA ALA A 52 17.85 -8.09 -13.00
C ALA A 52 18.33 -7.58 -11.63
N SER A 53 17.87 -6.39 -11.21
CA SER A 53 18.17 -5.78 -9.90
C SER A 53 17.17 -6.16 -8.81
N HIS A 54 15.96 -6.59 -9.18
CA HIS A 54 14.85 -6.91 -8.29
C HIS A 54 14.38 -8.37 -8.44
N PRO A 55 15.25 -9.37 -8.16
CA PRO A 55 14.97 -10.78 -8.44
C PRO A 55 13.77 -11.35 -7.67
N ILE A 56 13.48 -10.80 -6.48
CA ILE A 56 12.35 -11.20 -5.63
C ILE A 56 11.03 -10.77 -6.29
N GLU A 57 10.96 -9.56 -6.81
CA GLU A 57 9.78 -9.04 -7.49
C GLU A 57 9.60 -9.66 -8.88
N ALA A 58 10.71 -9.90 -9.58
CA ALA A 58 10.70 -10.66 -10.83
C ALA A 58 10.08 -12.04 -10.63
N THR A 59 10.48 -12.75 -9.56
CA THR A 59 9.91 -14.06 -9.21
C THR A 59 8.43 -13.97 -8.87
N ALA A 60 8.03 -12.99 -8.04
CA ALA A 60 6.63 -12.75 -7.69
C ALA A 60 5.76 -12.44 -8.93
N SER A 61 6.35 -11.83 -9.95
CA SER A 61 5.69 -11.49 -11.22
C SER A 61 5.70 -12.66 -12.23
N GLY A 62 6.22 -13.84 -11.85
CA GLY A 62 6.33 -15.01 -12.72
C GLY A 62 7.54 -15.02 -13.65
N TYR A 63 8.46 -14.07 -13.52
CA TYR A 63 9.71 -14.03 -14.29
C TYR A 63 10.82 -14.83 -13.59
N LEU A 64 10.78 -16.15 -13.80
CA LEU A 64 11.54 -17.13 -13.00
C LEU A 64 13.03 -17.26 -13.35
N ILE A 65 13.55 -16.49 -14.32
CA ILE A 65 14.99 -16.55 -14.65
C ILE A 65 15.91 -16.03 -13.54
N TYR A 66 15.35 -15.30 -12.57
CA TYR A 66 16.07 -14.81 -11.39
C TYR A 66 15.56 -15.46 -10.08
N ALA A 67 14.81 -16.56 -10.19
CA ALA A 67 14.22 -17.23 -9.02
C ALA A 67 15.26 -17.84 -8.07
N ASP A 68 16.49 -18.03 -8.53
CA ASP A 68 17.64 -18.48 -7.75
C ASP A 68 18.40 -17.33 -7.06
N ARG A 69 18.02 -16.06 -7.25
CA ARG A 69 18.80 -14.90 -6.80
C ARG A 69 18.16 -14.14 -5.65
N LEU A 70 19.02 -13.52 -4.83
CA LEU A 70 18.69 -12.42 -3.92
C LEU A 70 19.24 -11.10 -4.49
N PRO A 71 18.68 -9.94 -4.11
CA PRO A 71 19.15 -8.65 -4.61
C PRO A 71 20.61 -8.40 -4.19
N ALA A 72 21.42 -7.89 -5.11
CA ALA A 72 22.78 -7.47 -4.82
C ALA A 72 22.75 -6.09 -4.15
N ARG A 73 23.20 -6.01 -2.89
CA ARG A 73 23.06 -4.79 -2.07
C ARG A 73 24.39 -4.27 -1.52
N ARG A 74 25.55 -4.74 -2.00
CA ARG A 74 26.81 -4.09 -1.62
C ARG A 74 26.80 -2.64 -2.12
N ARG A 75 27.58 -1.77 -1.50
CA ARG A 75 27.64 -0.35 -1.86
C ARG A 75 27.83 -0.11 -3.37
N ALA A 76 28.77 -0.82 -4.00
CA ALA A 76 29.02 -0.72 -5.44
C ALA A 76 27.86 -1.26 -6.31
N ASP A 77 27.04 -2.18 -5.79
CA ASP A 77 25.86 -2.68 -6.50
C ASP A 77 24.74 -1.62 -6.48
N LEU A 78 24.53 -0.97 -5.33
CA LEU A 78 23.58 0.14 -5.18
C LEU A 78 23.96 1.36 -6.02
N GLU A 79 25.24 1.71 -6.08
CA GLU A 79 25.73 2.82 -6.92
C GLU A 79 25.51 2.55 -8.41
N ARG A 80 25.70 1.29 -8.85
CA ARG A 80 25.37 0.88 -10.23
C ARG A 80 23.88 0.93 -10.49
N GLU A 81 23.06 0.48 -9.55
CA GLU A 81 21.59 0.56 -9.67
C GLU A 81 21.14 2.02 -9.81
N ILE A 82 21.64 2.92 -8.97
CA ILE A 82 21.37 4.36 -9.05
C ILE A 82 21.70 4.93 -10.44
N GLU A 83 22.92 4.68 -10.93
CA GLU A 83 23.34 5.21 -12.23
C GLU A 83 22.50 4.63 -13.38
N GLN A 84 22.14 3.36 -13.29
CA GLN A 84 21.25 2.71 -14.23
C GLN A 84 19.87 3.36 -14.24
N VAL A 85 19.26 3.63 -13.08
CA VAL A 85 17.95 4.30 -12.99
C VAL A 85 18.02 5.72 -13.56
N ARG A 86 19.10 6.46 -13.31
CA ARG A 86 19.32 7.80 -13.91
C ARG A 86 19.35 7.75 -15.42
N HIS A 87 20.08 6.78 -15.99
CA HIS A 87 20.17 6.60 -17.43
C HIS A 87 18.81 6.22 -18.04
N GLU A 88 18.09 5.29 -17.41
CA GLU A 88 16.74 4.88 -17.79
C GLU A 88 15.76 6.06 -17.78
N LEU A 89 15.74 6.84 -16.70
CA LEU A 89 14.89 8.03 -16.57
C LEU A 89 15.20 9.04 -17.67
N ALA A 90 16.47 9.35 -17.90
CA ALA A 90 16.89 10.28 -18.94
C ALA A 90 16.48 9.80 -20.35
N ALA A 91 16.53 8.49 -20.61
CA ALA A 91 16.08 7.91 -21.87
C ALA A 91 14.55 8.04 -22.05
N LEU A 92 13.78 7.76 -20.99
CA LEU A 92 12.32 7.90 -20.98
C LEU A 92 11.87 9.35 -21.18
N GLU A 93 12.50 10.32 -20.51
CA GLU A 93 12.16 11.74 -20.64
C GLU A 93 12.49 12.29 -22.04
N ARG A 94 13.64 11.88 -22.60
CA ARG A 94 14.02 12.25 -23.98
C ARG A 94 13.14 11.62 -25.05
N PHE A 95 12.49 10.49 -24.76
CA PHE A 95 11.65 9.79 -25.75
C PHE A 95 10.46 10.63 -26.23
N ARG A 96 9.96 11.59 -25.42
CA ARG A 96 8.82 12.46 -25.76
C ARG A 96 7.58 11.63 -26.11
N GLY A 97 7.07 10.88 -25.12
CA GLY A 97 5.90 10.00 -25.29
C GLY A 97 4.58 10.72 -25.54
N ASP A 98 4.57 12.06 -25.51
CA ASP A 98 3.45 12.90 -25.95
C ASP A 98 3.06 12.67 -27.41
N ALA A 99 3.99 12.19 -28.24
CA ALA A 99 3.75 11.84 -29.64
C ALA A 99 3.06 10.46 -29.84
N LEU A 100 2.89 9.67 -28.78
CA LEU A 100 2.18 8.38 -28.87
C LEU A 100 0.67 8.64 -28.99
N THR A 101 0.07 8.22 -30.10
CA THR A 101 -1.36 8.42 -30.38
C THR A 101 -2.27 7.46 -29.62
N ASP A 102 -1.74 6.35 -29.11
CA ASP A 102 -2.47 5.40 -28.26
C ASP A 102 -2.41 5.84 -26.79
N PRO A 103 -3.56 6.19 -26.17
CA PRO A 103 -3.61 6.59 -24.76
C PRO A 103 -3.07 5.52 -23.80
N ALA A 104 -3.17 4.23 -24.13
CA ALA A 104 -2.64 3.17 -23.27
C ALA A 104 -1.11 3.23 -23.19
N ARG A 105 -0.42 3.33 -24.34
CA ARG A 105 1.04 3.48 -24.39
C ARG A 105 1.50 4.81 -23.82
N GLN A 106 0.77 5.89 -24.07
CA GLN A 106 1.08 7.18 -23.47
C GLN A 106 1.00 7.10 -21.93
N ASN A 107 -0.03 6.44 -21.38
CA ASN A 107 -0.16 6.21 -19.94
C ASN A 107 0.94 5.28 -19.39
N GLU A 108 1.38 4.29 -20.15
CA GLU A 108 2.49 3.41 -19.79
C GLU A 108 3.81 4.18 -19.73
N TRP A 109 4.08 5.05 -20.71
CA TRP A 109 5.25 5.94 -20.70
C TRP A 109 5.30 6.82 -19.45
N HIS A 110 4.19 7.48 -19.09
CA HIS A 110 4.10 8.27 -17.86
C HIS A 110 4.33 7.42 -16.59
N ARG A 111 3.85 6.17 -16.57
CA ARG A 111 4.06 5.25 -15.44
C ARG A 111 5.52 4.83 -15.32
N LEU A 112 6.22 4.57 -16.42
CA LEU A 112 7.64 4.23 -16.41
C LEU A 112 8.50 5.38 -15.87
N ILE A 113 8.21 6.62 -16.29
CA ILE A 113 8.90 7.81 -15.75
C ILE A 113 8.69 7.91 -14.24
N ARG A 114 7.44 7.82 -13.79
CA ARG A 114 7.09 7.90 -12.38
C ARG A 114 7.79 6.81 -11.55
N HIS A 115 7.74 5.57 -12.02
CA HIS A 115 8.41 4.45 -11.37
C HIS A 115 9.93 4.64 -11.29
N ALA A 116 10.57 5.18 -12.34
CA ALA A 116 12.01 5.50 -12.30
C ALA A 116 12.32 6.62 -11.30
N ARG A 117 11.48 7.66 -11.20
CA ARG A 117 11.64 8.74 -10.24
C ARG A 117 11.43 8.29 -8.80
N GLU A 118 10.43 7.45 -8.54
CA GLU A 118 10.22 6.80 -7.24
C GLU A 118 11.45 6.00 -6.81
N ARG A 119 12.00 5.16 -7.71
CA ARG A 119 13.23 4.41 -7.44
C ARG A 119 14.39 5.33 -7.05
N LEU A 120 14.62 6.42 -7.79
CA LEU A 120 15.66 7.40 -7.47
C LEU A 120 15.41 8.14 -6.15
N LEU A 121 14.17 8.53 -5.87
CA LEU A 121 13.77 9.15 -4.61
C LEU A 121 14.15 8.23 -3.44
N LEU A 122 13.80 6.95 -3.53
CA LEU A 122 14.05 5.96 -2.48
C LEU A 122 15.55 5.64 -2.30
N LEU A 123 16.28 5.50 -3.41
CA LEU A 123 17.71 5.15 -3.40
C LEU A 123 18.61 6.32 -2.98
N GLU A 124 18.36 7.52 -3.47
CA GLU A 124 19.26 8.67 -3.30
C GLU A 124 18.82 9.64 -2.21
N ARG A 125 17.56 10.07 -2.26
CA ARG A 125 17.10 11.17 -1.41
C ARG A 125 16.67 10.65 -0.05
N VAL A 126 15.86 9.59 -0.02
CA VAL A 126 15.44 8.91 1.22
C VAL A 126 16.59 8.06 1.76
N GLY A 127 17.37 7.42 0.90
CA GLY A 127 18.45 6.52 1.31
C GLY A 127 17.90 5.31 2.05
N GLN A 128 16.82 4.71 1.55
CA GLN A 128 16.09 3.63 2.25
C GLN A 128 17.00 2.46 2.65
N TRP A 129 18.00 2.17 1.82
CA TRP A 129 18.96 1.09 2.03
C TRP A 129 19.90 1.34 3.23
N GLN A 130 20.08 2.58 3.67
CA GLN A 130 20.80 2.92 4.92
C GLN A 130 19.88 2.87 6.14
N ARG A 131 18.59 3.11 5.93
CA ARG A 131 17.62 3.39 7.00
C ARG A 131 16.78 2.19 7.39
N ASP A 132 16.59 1.23 6.50
CA ASP A 132 15.69 0.09 6.72
C ASP A 132 16.45 -1.24 6.75
N PRO A 133 16.78 -1.74 7.95
CA PRO A 133 17.44 -3.03 8.12
C PRO A 133 16.63 -4.23 7.61
N ARG A 134 15.32 -4.08 7.38
CA ARG A 134 14.45 -5.18 6.93
C ARG A 134 14.71 -5.54 5.46
N LEU A 135 15.23 -4.60 4.67
CA LEU A 135 15.56 -4.82 3.25
C LEU A 135 16.59 -5.94 3.04
N TYR A 136 17.41 -6.23 4.05
CA TYR A 136 18.47 -7.25 4.00
C TYR A 136 18.02 -8.64 4.46
N LEU A 137 16.80 -8.77 5.01
CA LEU A 137 16.29 -10.07 5.46
C LEU A 137 15.76 -10.91 4.30
N ALA A 138 15.25 -10.27 3.25
CA ALA A 138 14.67 -10.92 2.06
C ALA A 138 13.64 -12.03 2.40
N ALA A 139 12.87 -11.87 3.49
CA ALA A 139 11.97 -12.92 4.00
C ALA A 139 10.99 -13.43 2.92
N SER A 140 10.40 -12.52 2.15
CA SER A 140 9.48 -12.84 1.06
C SER A 140 10.11 -13.70 -0.04
N ALA A 141 11.43 -13.62 -0.24
CA ALA A 141 12.13 -14.47 -1.21
C ALA A 141 12.03 -15.95 -0.84
N PHE A 142 12.02 -16.30 0.44
CA PHE A 142 11.91 -17.68 0.87
C PHE A 142 10.46 -18.15 0.88
N GLU A 143 9.55 -17.25 1.27
CA GLU A 143 8.11 -17.54 1.30
C GLU A 143 7.51 -17.77 -0.08
N GLN A 144 7.93 -17.02 -1.10
CA GLN A 144 7.49 -17.26 -2.48
C GLN A 144 7.76 -18.70 -2.94
N LEU A 145 8.82 -19.34 -2.45
CA LEU A 145 9.16 -20.71 -2.82
C LEU A 145 8.24 -21.76 -2.17
N THR A 146 7.33 -21.38 -1.27
CA THR A 146 6.30 -22.30 -0.76
C THR A 146 5.11 -22.43 -1.70
N GLU A 147 4.91 -21.46 -2.59
CA GLU A 147 3.81 -21.46 -3.55
C GLU A 147 3.91 -22.64 -4.52
N GLU A 148 2.97 -23.59 -4.43
CA GLU A 148 3.01 -24.82 -5.21
C GLU A 148 2.86 -24.57 -6.72
N THR A 149 2.17 -23.50 -7.09
CA THR A 149 1.95 -23.11 -8.48
C THR A 149 3.16 -22.43 -9.13
N LEU A 150 4.18 -22.06 -8.34
CA LEU A 150 5.34 -21.31 -8.84
C LEU A 150 6.22 -22.14 -9.78
N ALA A 151 6.55 -23.38 -9.38
CA ALA A 151 7.34 -24.33 -10.16
C ALA A 151 7.29 -25.73 -9.53
N ALA A 152 7.79 -26.72 -10.28
CA ALA A 152 8.06 -28.06 -9.77
C ALA A 152 8.87 -28.00 -8.45
N ARG A 153 8.52 -28.85 -7.49
CA ARG A 153 9.06 -28.78 -6.11
C ARG A 153 10.58 -28.97 -6.07
N GLU A 154 11.10 -29.79 -6.96
CA GLU A 154 12.54 -30.03 -7.19
C GLU A 154 13.25 -28.73 -7.59
N ARG A 155 12.64 -27.97 -8.50
CA ARG A 155 13.16 -26.68 -8.96
C ARG A 155 13.13 -25.64 -7.84
N ARG A 156 12.06 -25.62 -7.04
CA ARG A 156 11.95 -24.75 -5.85
C ARG A 156 13.01 -25.10 -4.80
N ALA A 157 13.35 -26.38 -4.63
CA ALA A 157 14.44 -26.82 -3.75
C ALA A 157 15.82 -26.30 -4.22
N GLN A 158 16.09 -26.33 -5.53
CA GLN A 158 17.31 -25.75 -6.11
C GLN A 158 17.41 -24.24 -5.87
N TRP A 159 16.30 -23.51 -6.08
CA TRP A 159 16.24 -22.07 -5.81
C TRP A 159 16.38 -21.74 -4.33
N MET A 160 15.78 -22.54 -3.45
CA MET A 160 15.94 -22.42 -2.00
C MET A 160 17.43 -22.53 -1.61
N LEU A 161 18.12 -23.55 -2.11
CA LEU A 161 19.56 -23.73 -1.87
C LEU A 161 20.35 -22.50 -2.33
N ALA A 162 20.11 -22.01 -3.55
CA ALA A 162 20.82 -20.86 -4.10
C ALA A 162 20.56 -19.57 -3.28
N ARG A 163 19.31 -19.31 -2.87
CA ARG A 163 18.96 -18.15 -2.04
C ARG A 163 19.57 -18.23 -0.64
N LEU A 164 19.55 -19.41 -0.01
CA LEU A 164 20.17 -19.63 1.30
C LEU A 164 21.68 -19.35 1.27
N GLN A 165 22.37 -19.78 0.21
CA GLN A 165 23.80 -19.51 0.03
C GLN A 165 24.13 -18.02 -0.16
N GLN A 166 23.19 -17.22 -0.68
CA GLN A 166 23.35 -15.78 -0.89
C GLN A 166 23.00 -14.96 0.36
N LEU A 167 22.14 -15.45 1.25
CA LEU A 167 21.64 -14.69 2.39
C LEU A 167 22.75 -14.13 3.31
N PRO A 168 23.81 -14.88 3.66
CA PRO A 168 24.90 -14.33 4.47
C PRO A 168 25.55 -13.09 3.85
N TYR A 169 25.74 -13.06 2.53
CA TYR A 169 26.32 -11.92 1.82
C TYR A 169 25.38 -10.71 1.80
N LEU A 170 24.07 -10.95 1.64
CA LEU A 170 23.07 -9.89 1.71
C LEU A 170 23.04 -9.26 3.11
N LEU A 171 23.07 -10.07 4.16
CA LEU A 171 23.08 -9.59 5.55
C LEU A 171 24.38 -8.84 5.88
N ALA A 172 25.54 -9.30 5.40
CA ALA A 172 26.80 -8.60 5.53
C ALA A 172 26.76 -7.21 4.87
N ALA A 173 26.19 -7.11 3.67
CA ALA A 173 25.98 -5.81 3.02
C ALA A 173 25.08 -4.89 3.87
N GLY A 174 24.10 -5.44 4.59
CA GLY A 174 23.32 -4.69 5.58
C GLY A 174 24.16 -4.12 6.71
N GLN A 175 25.07 -4.91 7.28
CA GLN A 175 25.98 -4.44 8.33
C GLN A 175 26.87 -3.28 7.86
N ASP A 176 27.31 -3.30 6.59
CA ASP A 176 28.16 -2.26 6.02
C ASP A 176 27.37 -0.98 5.67
N ASN A 177 26.12 -1.13 5.24
CA ASN A 177 25.33 -0.04 4.67
C ASN A 177 24.53 0.76 5.71
N LEU A 178 24.10 0.11 6.78
CA LEU A 178 23.17 0.71 7.73
C LEU A 178 23.80 1.89 8.46
N ASN A 179 23.06 3.00 8.50
CA ASN A 179 23.51 4.22 9.14
C ASN A 179 22.31 4.96 9.75
N ARG A 180 22.31 5.11 11.07
CA ARG A 180 21.26 5.81 11.83
C ARG A 180 19.84 5.37 11.43
N ALA A 181 19.63 4.06 11.33
CA ALA A 181 18.31 3.50 11.07
C ALA A 181 17.29 3.92 12.16
N PRO A 182 16.00 4.14 11.85
CA PRO A 182 15.00 4.43 12.86
C PRO A 182 14.80 3.26 13.82
N GLN A 183 14.69 3.54 15.12
CA GLN A 183 14.59 2.54 16.19
C GLN A 183 13.47 1.53 15.93
N ARG A 184 12.28 1.99 15.51
CA ARG A 184 11.15 1.11 15.16
C ARG A 184 11.46 0.13 14.04
N PHE A 185 12.27 0.52 13.05
CA PHE A 185 12.69 -0.35 11.95
C PHE A 185 13.75 -1.34 12.42
N THR A 186 14.74 -0.88 13.20
CA THR A 186 15.78 -1.72 13.81
C THR A 186 15.16 -2.82 14.69
N LEU A 187 14.27 -2.45 15.61
CA LEU A 187 13.56 -3.40 16.49
C LEU A 187 12.68 -4.38 15.69
N SER A 188 12.02 -3.90 14.63
CA SER A 188 11.22 -4.76 13.76
C SER A 188 12.10 -5.77 13.03
N ALA A 189 13.24 -5.34 12.48
CA ALA A 189 14.18 -6.22 11.80
C ALA A 189 14.80 -7.25 12.73
N MET A 190 15.10 -6.92 13.99
CA MET A 190 15.59 -7.88 14.99
C MET A 190 14.59 -9.01 15.25
N ARG A 191 13.29 -8.67 15.39
CA ARG A 191 12.22 -9.67 15.54
C ARG A 191 12.08 -10.53 14.29
N GLN A 192 12.07 -9.89 13.12
CA GLN A 192 11.95 -10.60 11.84
C GLN A 192 13.15 -11.51 11.55
N ALA A 193 14.38 -11.13 11.93
CA ALA A 193 15.57 -11.97 11.77
C ALA A 193 15.45 -13.27 12.57
N SER A 194 14.97 -13.19 13.82
CA SER A 194 14.74 -14.37 14.66
C SER A 194 13.64 -15.26 14.08
N ALA A 195 12.50 -14.67 13.72
CA ALA A 195 11.38 -15.40 13.13
C ALA A 195 11.74 -16.07 11.79
N LEU A 196 12.52 -15.38 10.94
CA LEU A 196 12.99 -15.93 9.68
C LEU A 196 13.95 -17.10 9.92
N SER A 197 14.87 -17.00 10.87
CA SER A 197 15.80 -18.09 11.22
C SER A 197 15.05 -19.38 11.57
N GLU A 198 13.99 -19.28 12.37
CA GLU A 198 13.14 -20.43 12.73
C GLU A 198 12.35 -20.95 11.52
N ARG A 199 11.70 -20.04 10.78
CA ARG A 199 10.85 -20.39 9.63
C ARG A 199 11.62 -21.09 8.52
N LEU A 200 12.87 -20.71 8.25
CA LEU A 200 13.70 -21.33 7.22
C LEU A 200 13.89 -22.84 7.44
N ALA A 201 13.96 -23.32 8.68
CA ALA A 201 14.11 -24.75 8.95
C ALA A 201 12.90 -25.55 8.42
N THR A 202 11.70 -25.11 8.77
CA THR A 202 10.45 -25.73 8.29
C THR A 202 10.33 -25.68 6.77
N LEU A 203 10.73 -24.56 6.16
CA LEU A 203 10.70 -24.42 4.69
C LEU A 203 11.65 -25.41 4.02
N VAL A 204 12.88 -25.54 4.52
CA VAL A 204 13.88 -26.45 3.97
C VAL A 204 13.45 -27.91 4.14
N GLU A 205 13.00 -28.29 5.34
CA GLU A 205 12.48 -29.64 5.61
C GLU A 205 11.35 -30.01 4.65
N SER A 206 10.46 -29.05 4.34
CA SER A 206 9.38 -29.27 3.38
C SER A 206 9.85 -29.49 1.94
N LEU A 207 11.09 -29.14 1.57
CA LEU A 207 11.59 -29.29 0.19
C LEU A 207 12.50 -30.51 -0.01
N ILE A 208 13.13 -31.03 1.06
CA ILE A 208 14.03 -32.19 1.01
C ILE A 208 13.41 -33.42 0.33
N PRO A 209 12.14 -33.82 0.58
CA PRO A 209 11.58 -35.03 -0.04
C PRO A 209 11.52 -34.99 -1.58
N ALA A 210 11.49 -33.79 -2.17
CA ALA A 210 11.48 -33.64 -3.63
C ALA A 210 12.88 -33.70 -4.25
N ALA A 211 13.92 -33.27 -3.51
CA ALA A 211 15.30 -33.28 -3.98
C ALA A 211 16.26 -33.86 -2.92
N PRO A 212 16.19 -35.17 -2.63
CA PRO A 212 17.02 -35.81 -1.61
C PRO A 212 18.52 -35.63 -1.85
N GLU A 213 18.94 -35.54 -3.11
CA GLU A 213 20.32 -35.26 -3.52
C GLU A 213 20.83 -33.89 -3.09
N LEU A 214 19.93 -32.94 -2.80
CA LEU A 214 20.27 -31.60 -2.29
C LEU A 214 20.25 -31.52 -0.76
N SER A 215 19.88 -32.59 -0.05
CA SER A 215 19.66 -32.57 1.41
C SER A 215 20.84 -32.00 2.17
N ASP A 216 22.06 -32.52 1.94
CA ASP A 216 23.27 -32.06 2.64
C ASP A 216 23.58 -30.59 2.33
N GLY A 217 23.41 -30.18 1.07
CA GLY A 217 23.61 -28.81 0.63
C GLY A 217 22.61 -27.84 1.27
N LEU A 218 21.33 -28.23 1.31
CA LEU A 218 20.25 -27.45 1.91
C LEU A 218 20.44 -27.31 3.42
N GLN A 219 20.77 -28.39 4.13
CA GLN A 219 21.02 -28.33 5.57
C GLN A 219 22.25 -27.48 5.91
N SER A 220 23.34 -27.63 5.15
CA SER A 220 24.54 -26.81 5.33
C SER A 220 24.27 -25.33 5.08
N ALA A 221 23.58 -25.01 3.97
CA ALA A 221 23.20 -23.63 3.64
C ALA A 221 22.21 -23.03 4.65
N LEU A 222 21.27 -23.83 5.17
CA LEU A 222 20.35 -23.43 6.24
C LEU A 222 21.11 -23.04 7.50
N LEU A 223 22.06 -23.87 7.96
CA LEU A 223 22.85 -23.57 9.16
C LEU A 223 23.67 -22.28 9.00
N ALA A 224 24.27 -22.06 7.82
CA ALA A 224 24.98 -20.83 7.50
C ALA A 224 24.04 -19.61 7.50
N ALA A 225 22.86 -19.73 6.89
CA ALA A 225 21.84 -18.69 6.85
C ALA A 225 21.31 -18.32 8.25
N GLN A 226 21.00 -19.32 9.09
CA GLN A 226 20.56 -19.11 10.47
C GLN A 226 21.63 -18.41 11.31
N THR A 227 22.88 -18.86 11.18
CA THR A 227 24.02 -18.22 11.86
C THR A 227 24.13 -16.75 11.46
N ALA A 228 24.10 -16.45 10.15
CA ALA A 228 24.18 -15.08 9.64
C ALA A 228 23.00 -14.21 10.09
N LEU A 229 21.78 -14.75 10.17
CA LEU A 229 20.60 -14.02 10.67
C LEU A 229 20.75 -13.65 12.15
N LEU A 230 21.25 -14.56 12.99
CA LEU A 230 21.49 -14.30 14.40
C LEU A 230 22.64 -13.31 14.61
N GLU A 231 23.69 -13.38 13.80
CA GLU A 231 24.77 -12.40 13.79
C GLU A 231 24.30 -11.03 13.35
N TYR A 232 23.47 -10.95 12.30
CA TYR A 232 22.86 -9.71 11.86
C TYR A 232 21.97 -9.11 12.94
N ARG A 233 21.12 -9.92 13.60
CA ARG A 233 20.32 -9.48 14.76
C ARG A 233 21.21 -8.89 15.86
N ARG A 234 22.31 -9.57 16.20
CA ARG A 234 23.27 -9.10 17.21
C ARG A 234 23.96 -7.80 16.79
N HIS A 235 24.28 -7.64 15.51
CA HIS A 235 24.80 -6.38 14.97
C HIS A 235 23.77 -5.26 15.08
N LEU A 236 22.51 -5.52 14.73
CA LEU A 236 21.42 -4.55 14.91
C LEU A 236 21.29 -4.13 16.37
N GLU A 237 21.37 -5.07 17.31
CA GLU A 237 21.26 -4.81 18.75
C GLU A 237 22.43 -4.02 19.32
N THR A 238 23.66 -4.38 18.95
CA THR A 238 24.87 -3.85 19.61
C THR A 238 25.50 -2.66 18.89
N VAL A 239 25.21 -2.47 17.60
CA VAL A 239 25.80 -1.41 16.77
C VAL A 239 24.75 -0.43 16.27
N VAL A 240 23.65 -0.91 15.67
CA VAL A 240 22.68 -0.04 14.99
C VAL A 240 21.67 0.58 15.97
N LEU A 241 21.18 -0.19 16.95
CA LEU A 241 20.16 0.23 17.89
C LEU A 241 20.62 1.40 18.79
N PRO A 242 21.85 1.41 19.35
CA PRO A 242 22.35 2.53 20.15
C PRO A 242 22.42 3.86 19.38
N GLU A 243 22.67 3.80 18.07
CA GLU A 243 22.79 4.97 17.18
C GLU A 243 21.48 5.25 16.41
N SER A 244 20.39 4.54 16.73
CA SER A 244 19.13 4.63 16.00
C SER A 244 18.42 5.96 16.22
N LEU A 245 17.72 6.43 15.18
CA LEU A 245 16.89 7.63 15.28
C LEU A 245 15.58 7.30 16.01
N ALA A 246 15.12 8.19 16.90
CA ALA A 246 13.83 8.07 17.56
C ALA A 246 12.65 8.10 16.56
N SER A 247 12.76 8.91 15.51
CA SER A 247 11.72 9.06 14.48
C SER A 247 12.12 8.38 13.17
N ALA A 248 11.14 7.75 12.52
CA ALA A 248 11.27 7.23 11.16
C ALA A 248 10.94 8.27 10.07
N ALA A 249 10.52 9.48 10.46
CA ALA A 249 10.19 10.53 9.52
C ALA A 249 11.36 10.82 8.57
N ILE A 250 11.02 11.08 7.31
CA ILE A 250 11.98 11.42 6.24
C ILE A 250 12.16 12.94 6.10
N GLY A 251 11.38 13.72 6.86
CA GLY A 251 11.35 15.18 6.82
C GLY A 251 10.40 15.71 5.73
N PRO A 252 9.98 16.98 5.84
CA PRO A 252 8.94 17.57 4.99
C PRO A 252 9.32 17.55 3.51
N ALA A 253 10.51 18.05 3.15
CA ALA A 253 10.95 18.09 1.75
C ALA A 253 10.94 16.72 1.07
N ARG A 254 11.45 15.67 1.74
CA ARG A 254 11.44 14.31 1.18
C ARG A 254 10.03 13.72 1.08
N TYR A 255 9.13 14.15 1.97
CA TYR A 255 7.74 13.72 1.93
C TYR A 255 6.96 14.43 0.83
N GLU A 256 7.25 15.71 0.56
CA GLU A 256 6.71 16.43 -0.59
C GLU A 256 7.18 15.80 -1.91
N ASP A 257 8.46 15.44 -2.02
CA ASP A 257 8.93 14.68 -3.18
C ASP A 257 8.21 13.32 -3.31
N PHE A 258 7.88 12.68 -2.18
CA PHE A 258 7.13 11.42 -2.17
C PHE A 258 5.69 11.63 -2.64
N LEU A 259 5.01 12.67 -2.18
CA LEU A 259 3.68 13.04 -2.66
C LEU A 259 3.69 13.31 -4.17
N GLN A 260 4.69 14.05 -4.66
CA GLN A 260 4.82 14.37 -6.06
C GLN A 260 5.15 13.14 -6.91
N GLU A 261 6.22 12.43 -6.58
CA GLU A 261 6.76 11.37 -7.44
C GLU A 261 6.02 10.05 -7.30
N VAL A 262 5.49 9.72 -6.12
CA VAL A 262 4.77 8.44 -5.90
C VAL A 262 3.27 8.61 -6.10
N HIS A 263 2.69 9.66 -5.50
CA HIS A 263 1.25 9.88 -5.54
C HIS A 263 0.80 10.78 -6.69
N GLY A 264 1.71 11.46 -7.39
CA GLY A 264 1.34 12.41 -8.45
C GLY A 264 0.65 13.67 -7.92
N LEU A 265 0.83 13.98 -6.64
CA LEU A 265 0.20 15.11 -5.97
C LEU A 265 1.20 16.28 -5.93
N ASP A 266 0.91 17.32 -6.70
CA ASP A 266 1.66 18.58 -6.68
C ASP A 266 1.12 19.49 -5.56
N LEU A 267 1.31 19.03 -4.32
CA LEU A 267 0.86 19.70 -3.10
C LEU A 267 2.06 19.86 -2.15
N SER A 268 2.14 21.02 -1.51
CA SER A 268 2.99 21.19 -0.32
C SER A 268 2.47 20.32 0.82
N LEU A 269 3.35 20.01 1.79
CA LEU A 269 2.94 19.24 2.96
C LEU A 269 1.81 19.93 3.73
N ASP A 270 1.84 21.26 3.85
CA ASP A 270 0.80 22.02 4.57
C ASP A 270 -0.56 21.90 3.89
N GLN A 271 -0.61 22.02 2.55
CA GLN A 271 -1.85 21.83 1.78
C GLN A 271 -2.38 20.40 1.90
N TRP A 272 -1.48 19.41 1.95
CA TRP A 272 -1.86 18.02 2.14
C TRP A 272 -2.45 17.77 3.54
N LEU A 273 -1.84 18.35 4.58
CA LEU A 273 -2.35 18.24 5.95
C LEU A 273 -3.72 18.91 6.11
N GLU A 274 -3.90 20.11 5.55
CA GLU A 274 -5.19 20.81 5.55
C GLU A 274 -6.30 19.95 4.91
N GLN A 275 -6.04 19.36 3.74
CA GLN A 275 -7.00 18.46 3.10
C GLN A 275 -7.28 17.19 3.90
N LEU A 276 -6.28 16.66 4.61
CA LEU A 276 -6.46 15.49 5.47
C LEU A 276 -7.30 15.81 6.69
N ASP A 277 -7.09 16.97 7.31
CA ASP A 277 -7.88 17.42 8.47
C ASP A 277 -9.34 17.64 8.07
N GLU A 278 -9.60 18.30 6.95
CA GLU A 278 -10.97 18.46 6.41
C GLU A 278 -11.65 17.11 6.14
N GLN A 279 -10.92 16.16 5.54
CA GLN A 279 -11.44 14.81 5.28
C GLN A 279 -11.69 14.03 6.57
N TRP A 280 -10.81 14.17 7.56
CA TRP A 280 -10.95 13.52 8.85
C TRP A 280 -12.16 14.04 9.62
N GLU A 281 -12.35 15.37 9.68
CA GLU A 281 -13.52 15.99 10.29
C GLU A 281 -14.82 15.55 9.61
N ALA A 282 -14.86 15.60 8.27
CA ALA A 282 -16.03 15.13 7.52
C ALA A 282 -16.33 13.63 7.76
N ALA A 283 -15.28 12.80 7.87
CA ALA A 283 -15.44 11.37 8.17
C ALA A 283 -15.92 11.14 9.62
N ALA A 284 -15.44 11.92 10.58
CA ALA A 284 -15.87 11.86 11.97
C ALA A 284 -17.35 12.27 12.11
N ASP A 285 -17.76 13.34 11.44
CA ASP A 285 -19.14 13.81 11.41
C ASP A 285 -20.08 12.78 10.78
N ALA A 286 -19.70 12.22 9.62
CA ALA A 286 -20.45 11.14 8.98
C ALA A 286 -20.56 9.90 9.87
N GLY A 287 -19.48 9.56 10.58
CA GLY A 287 -19.46 8.49 11.57
C GLY A 287 -20.43 8.74 12.74
N SER A 288 -20.49 9.99 13.24
CA SER A 288 -21.41 10.38 14.32
C SER A 288 -22.87 10.27 13.87
N LEU A 289 -23.21 10.80 12.69
CA LEU A 289 -24.57 10.70 12.13
C LEU A 289 -25.02 9.25 11.95
N LEU A 290 -24.15 8.39 11.41
CA LEU A 290 -24.44 6.97 11.26
C LEU A 290 -24.61 6.25 12.61
N ALA A 291 -23.86 6.67 13.64
CA ALA A 291 -24.00 6.15 14.99
C ALA A 291 -25.34 6.59 15.62
N GLU A 292 -25.75 7.85 15.43
CA GLU A 292 -27.04 8.37 15.90
C GLU A 292 -28.22 7.64 15.25
N ASP A 293 -28.20 7.46 13.93
CA ASP A 293 -29.23 6.71 13.20
C ASP A 293 -29.33 5.24 13.65
N ARG A 294 -28.18 4.58 13.85
CA ARG A 294 -28.13 3.20 14.37
C ARG A 294 -28.68 3.10 15.78
N ASN A 295 -28.31 4.04 16.65
CA ASN A 295 -28.80 4.09 18.02
C ASN A 295 -30.32 4.29 18.03
N HIS A 296 -30.83 5.25 17.26
CA HIS A 296 -32.27 5.50 17.15
C HIS A 296 -33.05 4.26 16.68
N LEU A 297 -32.56 3.57 15.64
CA LEU A 297 -33.19 2.34 15.14
C LEU A 297 -33.16 1.19 16.16
N ALA A 298 -32.03 0.99 16.83
CA ALA A 298 -31.87 -0.04 17.85
C ALA A 298 -32.80 0.21 19.05
N LEU A 299 -32.97 1.47 19.45
CA LEU A 299 -33.88 1.85 20.54
C LEU A 299 -35.33 1.70 20.16
N THR A 300 -35.71 2.10 18.95
CA THR A 300 -37.07 1.88 18.43
C THR A 300 -37.42 0.40 18.43
N ARG A 301 -36.46 -0.46 18.06
CA ARG A 301 -36.61 -1.92 18.11
C ARG A 301 -36.70 -2.42 19.55
N LEU A 302 -35.86 -1.92 20.45
CA LEU A 302 -35.85 -2.31 21.86
C LEU A 302 -37.15 -1.95 22.56
N ASP A 303 -37.65 -0.73 22.33
CA ASP A 303 -38.94 -0.22 22.82
C ASP A 303 -40.08 -1.17 22.43
N ALA A 304 -40.17 -1.52 21.14
CA ALA A 304 -41.18 -2.43 20.64
C ALA A 304 -41.09 -3.84 21.29
N LEU A 305 -39.88 -4.33 21.54
CA LEU A 305 -39.66 -5.65 22.16
C LEU A 305 -39.96 -5.66 23.66
N LEU A 306 -39.65 -4.58 24.38
CA LEU A 306 -39.98 -4.40 25.80
C LEU A 306 -41.50 -4.29 25.99
N HIS A 307 -42.18 -3.43 25.23
CA HIS A 307 -43.62 -3.22 25.35
C HIS A 307 -44.45 -4.44 24.89
N SER A 308 -43.94 -5.20 23.92
CA SER A 308 -44.55 -6.48 23.52
C SER A 308 -44.23 -7.65 24.46
N GLN A 309 -43.48 -7.41 25.55
CA GLN A 309 -43.02 -8.41 26.52
C GLN A 309 -42.23 -9.57 25.86
N ARG A 310 -41.65 -9.33 24.68
CA ARG A 310 -40.79 -10.29 23.97
C ARG A 310 -39.34 -10.24 24.45
N MET A 311 -39.00 -9.24 25.25
CA MET A 311 -37.70 -9.09 25.89
C MET A 311 -37.90 -8.61 27.33
N SER A 312 -37.17 -9.23 28.27
CA SER A 312 -37.16 -8.76 29.66
C SER A 312 -36.28 -7.51 29.83
N ALA A 313 -36.47 -6.77 30.93
CA ALA A 313 -35.62 -5.64 31.26
C ALA A 313 -34.13 -6.02 31.36
N ASP A 314 -33.83 -7.22 31.85
CA ASP A 314 -32.46 -7.72 31.97
C ASP A 314 -31.85 -8.04 30.59
N GLN A 315 -32.63 -8.63 29.70
CA GLN A 315 -32.21 -8.87 28.31
C GLN A 315 -32.02 -7.55 27.55
N ALA A 316 -32.87 -6.55 27.82
CA ALA A 316 -32.74 -5.22 27.23
C ALA A 316 -31.46 -4.50 27.67
N ARG A 317 -31.06 -4.63 28.95
CA ARG A 317 -29.78 -4.09 29.43
C ARG A 317 -28.58 -4.73 28.72
N HIS A 318 -28.59 -6.05 28.54
CA HIS A 318 -27.54 -6.73 27.77
C HIS A 318 -27.53 -6.29 26.30
N PHE A 319 -28.70 -6.15 25.68
CA PHE A 319 -28.81 -5.63 24.32
C PHE A 319 -28.19 -4.22 24.18
N LEU A 320 -28.42 -3.31 25.13
CA LEU A 320 -27.83 -1.97 25.12
C LEU A 320 -26.30 -2.00 25.26
N ILE A 321 -25.75 -2.94 26.02
CA ILE A 321 -24.29 -3.14 26.14
C ILE A 321 -23.74 -3.69 24.82
N ASP A 322 -24.34 -4.78 24.32
CA ASP A 322 -23.81 -5.54 23.20
C ASP A 322 -23.97 -4.82 21.86
N GLN A 323 -25.07 -4.07 21.68
CA GLN A 323 -25.39 -3.41 20.41
C GLN A 323 -25.03 -1.93 20.40
N LEU A 324 -25.10 -1.25 21.55
CA LEU A 324 -24.86 0.20 21.64
C LEU A 324 -23.61 0.57 22.44
N GLY A 325 -22.87 -0.42 22.97
CA GLY A 325 -21.64 -0.19 23.73
C GLY A 325 -21.85 0.58 25.03
N MET A 326 -23.07 0.58 25.58
CA MET A 326 -23.40 1.34 26.78
C MET A 326 -22.70 0.78 28.02
N ALA A 327 -22.30 1.65 28.95
CA ALA A 327 -21.75 1.21 30.22
C ALA A 327 -22.83 0.50 31.05
N HIS A 328 -22.45 -0.56 31.77
CA HIS A 328 -23.38 -1.37 32.56
C HIS A 328 -24.20 -0.52 33.55
N ALA A 329 -23.57 0.49 34.16
CA ALA A 329 -24.17 1.41 35.12
C ALA A 329 -25.28 2.32 34.52
N GLU A 330 -25.29 2.53 33.21
CA GLU A 330 -26.20 3.47 32.53
C GLU A 330 -27.41 2.76 31.93
N THR A 331 -27.29 1.46 31.64
CA THR A 331 -28.34 0.69 30.96
C THR A 331 -29.65 0.60 31.73
N ALA A 332 -29.61 0.58 33.06
CA ALA A 332 -30.81 0.51 33.89
C ALA A 332 -31.68 1.77 33.77
N ALA A 333 -31.06 2.95 33.73
CA ALA A 333 -31.78 4.22 33.59
C ALA A 333 -32.44 4.36 32.21
N VAL A 334 -31.79 3.86 31.16
CA VAL A 334 -32.34 3.88 29.80
C VAL A 334 -33.52 2.90 29.65
N VAL A 335 -33.40 1.69 30.22
CA VAL A 335 -34.51 0.72 30.19
C VAL A 335 -35.72 1.24 31.00
N ASP A 336 -35.49 1.84 32.18
CA ASP A 336 -36.56 2.45 32.98
C ASP A 336 -37.22 3.64 32.25
N ALA A 337 -36.43 4.48 31.59
CA ALA A 337 -36.93 5.58 30.79
C ALA A 337 -37.73 5.10 29.56
N LEU A 338 -37.32 4.00 28.91
CA LEU A 338 -38.07 3.40 27.80
C LEU A 338 -39.42 2.86 28.27
N LEU A 339 -39.48 2.25 29.46
CA LEU A 339 -40.72 1.71 30.01
C LEU A 339 -41.69 2.78 30.52
N THR A 340 -41.17 3.94 30.93
CA THR A 340 -41.97 5.01 31.56
C THR A 340 -42.28 6.17 30.63
N HIS A 341 -41.35 6.55 29.75
CA HIS A 341 -41.44 7.72 28.87
C HIS A 341 -40.78 7.48 27.50
N PRO A 342 -41.23 6.47 26.72
CA PRO A 342 -40.55 6.04 25.50
C PRO A 342 -40.42 7.14 24.45
N ALA A 343 -41.45 7.99 24.30
CA ALA A 343 -41.44 9.09 23.35
C ALA A 343 -40.30 10.11 23.62
N ARG A 344 -39.91 10.31 24.89
CA ARG A 344 -38.79 11.19 25.26
C ARG A 344 -37.44 10.54 24.95
N VAL A 345 -37.32 9.23 25.19
CA VAL A 345 -36.10 8.48 24.88
C VAL A 345 -35.85 8.41 23.38
N LEU A 346 -36.89 8.13 22.60
CA LEU A 346 -36.82 8.04 21.14
C LEU A 346 -36.61 9.42 20.48
N ALA A 347 -37.06 10.51 21.13
CA ALA A 347 -36.78 11.89 20.71
C ALA A 347 -35.38 12.39 21.10
N GLY A 348 -34.59 11.62 21.85
CA GLY A 348 -33.23 11.99 22.28
C GLY A 348 -33.14 12.75 23.61
N ASP A 349 -34.25 12.98 24.31
CA ASP A 349 -34.33 13.79 25.55
C ASP A 349 -33.96 13.02 26.85
N ALA A 350 -33.53 11.75 26.72
CA ALA A 350 -33.14 10.88 27.82
C ALA A 350 -31.66 11.10 28.23
N PRO A 351 -31.23 10.66 29.42
CA PRO A 351 -29.85 10.85 29.87
C PRO A 351 -28.90 9.93 29.07
N TRP A 352 -28.54 10.36 27.87
CA TRP A 352 -27.48 9.78 27.08
C TRP A 352 -26.13 10.20 27.65
N PRO A 353 -25.15 9.30 27.78
CA PRO A 353 -23.76 9.75 27.80
C PRO A 353 -23.53 10.48 26.47
N SER A 354 -23.14 11.75 26.56
CA SER A 354 -22.77 12.54 25.39
C SER A 354 -21.72 11.77 24.56
N PRO A 355 -21.67 11.93 23.23
CA PRO A 355 -20.61 11.32 22.42
C PRO A 355 -19.20 11.56 22.98
N GLN A 356 -18.97 12.71 23.64
CA GLN A 356 -17.74 13.07 24.33
C GLN A 356 -17.42 12.18 25.54
N THR A 357 -18.43 11.70 26.27
CA THR A 357 -18.27 10.78 27.41
C THR A 357 -17.85 9.38 26.95
N ARG A 358 -18.24 8.97 25.73
CA ARG A 358 -17.84 7.68 25.12
C ARG A 358 -16.38 7.68 24.65
N LEU A 359 -15.90 8.78 24.06
CA LEU A 359 -14.49 8.97 23.69
C LEU A 359 -13.56 9.06 24.91
N ALA A 360 -14.02 9.67 26.01
CA ALA A 360 -13.25 9.77 27.25
C ALA A 360 -13.11 8.44 28.03
N ALA A 361 -13.91 7.42 27.68
CA ALA A 361 -13.87 6.11 28.30
C ALA A 361 -12.90 5.13 27.62
N GLU A 362 -12.38 5.47 26.44
CA GLU A 362 -11.23 4.75 25.88
C GLU A 362 -9.98 5.14 26.68
N PRO A 363 -9.17 4.16 27.14
CA PRO A 363 -7.91 4.49 27.79
C PRO A 363 -7.08 5.32 26.80
N PRO A 364 -6.45 6.43 27.25
CA PRO A 364 -5.54 7.16 26.37
C PRO A 364 -4.53 6.18 25.82
N ILE A 365 -4.31 6.21 24.51
CA ILE A 365 -3.25 5.45 23.86
C ILE A 365 -1.97 5.79 24.61
N GLN A 366 -1.47 4.85 25.40
CA GLN A 366 -0.27 5.07 26.20
C GLN A 366 0.86 5.38 25.23
N ALA A 367 1.45 6.56 25.38
CA ALA A 367 2.71 6.85 24.73
C ALA A 367 3.71 5.74 25.10
N PRO A 368 4.48 5.21 24.13
CA PRO A 368 5.47 4.18 24.43
C PRO A 368 6.45 4.70 25.50
N PRO A 369 6.90 3.84 26.43
CA PRO A 369 7.79 4.26 27.51
C PRO A 369 9.08 4.86 26.97
N SER A 370 9.54 5.91 27.66
CA SER A 370 10.66 6.80 27.33
C SER A 370 11.99 6.09 27.15
#